data_AF-A0A413ZWG1-F1
#
_entry.id   AF-A0A413ZWG1-F1
#
_cell.length_a   1.000
_cell.length_b   1.000
_cell.length_c   1.000
_cell.angle_alpha   90.00
_cell.angle_beta   90.00
_cell.angle_gamma   90.00
#
_symmetry.space_group_name_H-M   'P 1'
#
loop_
_entity.id
_entity.type
_entity.pdbx_description
1 polymer ?
#
loop_
_entity_poly.entity_id
_entity_poly.type
_entity_poly.pdbx_seq_one_letter_code
_entity_poly.pdbx_strand_id
1 'polypeptide(L)'
;ITAHAMEVSDKQIQPRMDYISSYGTELTISDSGEASVTGFVRGKKGVTNAYVKVTLQKKVSGSWVYVQSWESSGSGRNATIAETYSVSRGTYRVVALIKAGTESKSPISAERTYKS
;
A
#
# COMPACT_ATOMS: atom_id res chain seq x y z
N ILE A 1 -7.20 -52.80 15.66
CA ILE A 1 -7.31 -52.05 14.38
C ILE A 1 -6.71 -50.68 14.65
N THR A 2 -5.48 -50.43 14.21
CA THR A 2 -4.76 -49.18 14.47
C THR A 2 -5.13 -48.18 13.39
N ALA A 3 -5.77 -47.08 13.78
CA ALA A 3 -6.06 -45.98 12.87
C ALA A 3 -4.80 -45.12 12.72
N HIS A 4 -4.19 -45.14 11.55
CA HIS A 4 -3.18 -44.15 11.17
C HIS A 4 -3.90 -42.86 10.78
N ALA A 5 -3.79 -41.84 11.63
CA ALA A 5 -4.16 -40.48 11.26
C ALA A 5 -3.17 -39.98 10.20
N MET A 6 -3.71 -39.60 9.05
CA MET A 6 -2.95 -39.06 7.93
C MET A 6 -2.73 -37.56 8.19
N GLU A 7 -1.48 -37.16 8.45
CA GLU A 7 -1.12 -35.74 8.59
C GLU A 7 -1.44 -35.00 7.30
N VAL A 8 -2.36 -34.05 7.38
CA VAL A 8 -2.67 -33.14 6.27
C VAL A 8 -1.64 -32.01 6.34
N SER A 9 -0.65 -32.05 5.46
CA SER A 9 0.27 -30.92 5.27
C SER A 9 -0.50 -29.77 4.63
N ASP A 10 -0.85 -28.76 5.42
CA ASP A 10 -1.34 -27.47 4.94
C ASP A 10 -0.21 -26.77 4.16
N LYS A 11 -0.06 -27.12 2.88
CA LYS A 11 0.67 -26.28 1.94
C LYS A 11 -0.07 -24.95 1.83
N GLN A 12 0.37 -23.98 2.62
CA GLN A 12 -0.06 -22.59 2.53
C GLN A 12 0.12 -22.10 1.08
N ILE A 13 -0.97 -22.06 0.31
CA ILE A 13 -0.99 -21.51 -1.04
C ILE A 13 -0.87 -19.99 -0.90
N GLN A 14 0.37 -19.48 -0.91
CA GLN A 14 0.59 -18.04 -1.01
C GLN A 14 0.33 -17.60 -2.46
N PRO A 15 -0.45 -16.53 -2.70
CA PRO A 15 -0.58 -15.97 -4.03
C PRO A 15 0.81 -15.64 -4.60
N ARG A 16 1.21 -16.34 -5.65
CA ARG A 16 2.48 -16.04 -6.32
C ARG A 16 2.29 -14.77 -7.14
N MET A 17 2.89 -13.68 -6.68
CA MET A 17 3.04 -12.48 -7.51
C MET A 17 3.97 -12.84 -8.67
N ASP A 18 3.68 -12.40 -9.89
CA ASP A 18 4.48 -12.74 -11.07
C ASP A 18 5.53 -11.67 -11.34
N TYR A 19 5.14 -10.41 -11.22
CA TYR A 19 5.99 -9.26 -11.54
C TYR A 19 6.40 -8.47 -10.32
N ILE A 20 5.64 -8.53 -9.22
CA ILE A 20 5.95 -7.82 -7.98
C ILE A 20 6.78 -8.71 -7.04
N SER A 21 7.85 -8.16 -6.47
CA SER A 21 8.64 -8.79 -5.41
C SER A 21 8.22 -8.34 -4.02
N SER A 22 7.96 -7.04 -3.85
CA SER A 22 7.43 -6.45 -2.62
C SER A 22 6.75 -5.12 -2.95
N TYR A 23 5.82 -4.70 -2.10
CA TYR A 23 5.10 -3.46 -2.22
C TYR A 23 4.54 -3.04 -0.86
N GLY A 24 4.13 -1.78 -0.72
CA GLY A 24 3.53 -1.32 0.52
C GLY A 24 3.06 0.12 0.44
N THR A 25 2.27 0.51 1.45
CA THR A 25 1.87 1.89 1.67
C THR A 25 1.78 2.15 3.17
N GLU A 26 2.13 3.37 3.58
CA GLU A 26 2.14 3.78 4.98
C GLU A 26 1.63 5.21 5.11
N LEU A 27 1.00 5.46 6.26
CA LEU A 27 0.62 6.77 6.72
C LEU A 27 1.10 6.94 8.17
N THR A 28 1.82 8.02 8.41
CA THR A 28 2.03 8.58 9.74
C THR A 28 1.54 10.02 9.76
N ILE A 29 1.19 10.52 10.94
CA ILE A 29 0.82 11.93 11.12
C ILE A 29 1.52 12.40 12.39
N SER A 30 2.27 13.49 12.30
CA SER A 30 2.91 14.12 13.45
C SER A 30 1.89 14.77 14.40
N ASP A 31 2.35 15.16 15.58
CA ASP A 31 1.55 15.93 16.54
C ASP A 31 1.25 17.36 16.04
N SER A 32 1.94 17.85 15.00
CA SER A 32 1.68 19.14 14.34
C SER A 32 0.77 19.05 13.11
N GLY A 33 0.24 17.86 12.81
CA GLY A 33 -0.65 17.65 11.66
C GLY A 33 0.08 17.52 10.33
N GLU A 34 1.37 17.21 10.32
CA GLU A 34 2.09 16.85 9.10
C GLU A 34 1.90 15.35 8.83
N ALA A 35 1.16 15.03 7.77
CA ALA A 35 0.98 13.65 7.32
C ALA A 35 2.13 13.25 6.39
N SER A 36 2.81 12.14 6.71
CA SER A 36 3.80 11.53 5.82
C SER A 36 3.17 10.35 5.10
N VAL A 37 3.15 10.43 3.76
CA VAL A 37 2.50 9.48 2.86
C VAL A 37 3.55 8.73 2.07
N THR A 38 3.59 7.40 2.24
CA THR A 38 4.54 6.54 1.53
C THR A 38 3.80 5.51 0.68
N GLY A 39 4.33 5.25 -0.50
CA GLY A 39 3.93 4.11 -1.34
C GLY A 39 5.11 3.62 -2.15
N PHE A 40 5.28 2.31 -2.28
CA PHE A 40 6.38 1.76 -3.09
C PHE A 40 6.02 0.44 -3.74
N VAL A 41 6.74 0.15 -4.82
CA VAL A 41 6.78 -1.16 -5.45
C VAL A 41 8.20 -1.51 -5.84
N ARG A 42 8.55 -2.79 -5.65
CA ARG A 42 9.75 -3.39 -6.19
C ARG A 42 9.34 -4.53 -7.11
N GLY A 43 9.58 -4.37 -8.40
CA GLY A 43 9.39 -5.39 -9.41
C GLY A 43 10.50 -6.44 -9.37
N LYS A 44 10.20 -7.64 -9.89
CA LYS A 44 11.18 -8.72 -10.07
C LYS A 44 12.15 -8.40 -11.21
N LYS A 45 13.20 -9.22 -11.34
CA LYS A 45 14.13 -9.16 -12.48
C LYS A 45 13.35 -9.29 -13.79
N GLY A 46 13.65 -8.44 -14.78
CA GLY A 46 12.98 -8.42 -16.08
C GLY A 46 11.81 -7.44 -16.19
N VAL A 47 11.29 -6.91 -15.07
CA VAL A 47 10.34 -5.80 -15.09
C VAL A 47 11.05 -4.52 -15.51
N THR A 48 10.48 -3.79 -16.46
CA THR A 48 11.01 -2.52 -16.98
C THR A 48 10.13 -1.31 -16.65
N ASN A 49 8.91 -1.54 -16.18
CA ASN A 49 7.95 -0.51 -15.83
C ASN A 49 7.41 -0.73 -14.41
N ALA A 50 7.45 0.32 -13.60
CA ALA A 50 6.85 0.38 -12.27
C ALA A 50 6.11 1.69 -12.09
N TYR A 51 4.98 1.64 -11.39
CA TYR A 51 4.16 2.81 -11.11
C TYR A 51 3.54 2.69 -9.73
N VAL A 52 3.49 3.81 -9.03
CA VAL A 52 2.76 3.95 -7.77
C VAL A 52 1.93 5.22 -7.87
N LYS A 53 0.68 5.12 -7.43
CA LYS A 53 -0.15 6.26 -7.06
C LYS A 53 -0.62 6.07 -5.63
N VAL A 54 -0.54 7.11 -4.81
CA VAL A 54 -1.07 7.12 -3.45
C VAL A 54 -2.12 8.20 -3.34
N THR A 55 -3.23 7.88 -2.68
CA THR A 55 -4.34 8.80 -2.46
C THR A 55 -4.60 8.90 -0.96
N LEU A 56 -4.36 10.08 -0.40
CA LEU A 56 -4.74 10.41 0.97
C LEU A 56 -6.26 10.62 1.02
N GLN A 57 -6.92 9.95 1.96
CA GLN A 57 -8.35 10.03 2.18
C GLN A 57 -8.66 10.42 3.63
N LYS A 58 -9.70 11.23 3.84
CA LYS A 58 -10.23 11.60 5.15
C LYS A 58 -11.57 10.91 5.39
N LYS A 59 -11.81 10.42 6.60
CA LYS A 59 -13.10 9.87 7.01
C LYS A 59 -14.04 11.02 7.36
N VAL A 60 -15.17 11.12 6.66
CA VAL A 60 -16.22 12.12 6.86
C VAL A 60 -17.56 11.38 6.88
N SER A 61 -18.28 11.47 8.01
CA SER A 61 -19.59 10.81 8.19
C SER A 61 -19.60 9.33 7.80
N GLY A 62 -18.55 8.59 8.20
CA GLY A 62 -18.39 7.15 7.92
C GLY A 62 -17.85 6.82 6.52
N SER A 63 -17.75 7.79 5.61
CA SER A 63 -17.25 7.61 4.24
C SER A 63 -15.84 8.16 4.06
N TRP A 64 -15.09 7.60 3.12
CA TRP A 64 -13.74 8.07 2.78
C TRP A 64 -13.81 9.07 1.64
N VAL A 65 -13.34 10.29 1.88
CA VAL A 65 -13.33 11.39 0.93
C VAL A 65 -11.89 11.66 0.49
N TYR A 66 -11.72 11.96 -0.80
CA TYR A 66 -10.45 12.37 -1.38
C TYR A 66 -9.89 13.62 -0.69
N VAL A 67 -8.58 13.63 -0.40
CA VAL A 67 -7.85 14.81 0.10
C VAL A 67 -6.84 15.26 -0.93
N GLN A 68 -5.91 14.37 -1.30
CA GLN A 68 -4.82 14.65 -2.23
C GLN A 68 -4.28 13.34 -2.81
N SER A 69 -3.64 13.40 -3.97
CA SER A 69 -2.93 12.25 -4.54
C SER A 69 -1.61 12.63 -5.20
N TRP A 70 -0.68 11.68 -5.18
CA TRP A 70 0.61 11.77 -5.84
C TRP A 70 0.84 10.50 -6.64
N GLU A 71 1.60 10.62 -7.72
CA GLU A 71 1.99 9.48 -8.54
C GLU A 71 3.44 9.58 -8.99
N SER A 72 4.06 8.42 -9.19
CA SER A 72 5.44 8.30 -9.64
C SER A 72 5.57 7.06 -10.51
N SER A 73 6.32 7.20 -11.60
CA SER A 73 6.68 6.10 -12.48
C SER A 73 8.19 5.91 -12.48
N GLY A 74 8.64 4.67 -12.33
CA GLY A 74 10.03 4.31 -12.50
C GLY A 74 10.33 3.92 -13.95
N SER A 75 11.47 4.39 -14.48
CA SER A 75 12.05 3.90 -15.74
C SER A 75 12.65 2.49 -15.62
N GLY A 76 12.49 1.85 -14.47
CA GLY A 76 12.91 0.48 -14.20
C GLY A 76 11.91 -0.23 -13.30
N ARG A 77 12.36 -1.30 -12.64
CA ARG A 77 11.49 -2.17 -11.84
C ARG A 77 10.94 -1.56 -10.54
N ASN A 78 11.38 -0.38 -10.11
CA ASN A 78 11.00 0.20 -8.81
C ASN A 78 10.33 1.55 -9.01
N ALA A 79 9.35 1.86 -8.17
CA ALA A 79 8.78 3.20 -8.03
C ALA A 79 8.44 3.45 -6.55
N THR A 80 8.66 4.68 -6.10
CA THR A 80 8.46 5.10 -4.70
C THR A 80 7.88 6.51 -4.67
N ILE A 81 7.01 6.76 -3.70
CA ILE A 81 6.50 8.06 -3.29
C ILE A 81 6.79 8.19 -1.80
N ALA A 82 7.31 9.35 -1.40
CA ALA A 82 7.48 9.78 -0.02
C ALA A 82 7.19 11.27 0.02
N GLU A 83 5.98 11.63 0.42
CA GLU A 83 5.45 13.00 0.36
C GLU A 83 4.90 13.41 1.71
N THR A 84 4.89 14.72 1.98
CA THR A 84 4.26 15.28 3.18
C THR A 84 3.07 16.17 2.80
N TYR A 85 2.08 16.25 3.70
CA TYR A 85 0.91 17.09 3.50
C TYR A 85 0.33 17.54 4.85
N SER A 86 0.10 18.84 5.02
CA SER A 86 -0.54 19.37 6.23
C SER A 86 -2.03 19.01 6.25
N VAL A 87 -2.48 18.39 7.33
CA VAL A 87 -3.87 17.97 7.53
C VAL A 87 -4.52 18.68 8.69
N SER A 88 -5.83 18.89 8.59
CA SER A 88 -6.67 19.28 9.74
C SER A 88 -7.02 18.07 10.60
N ARG A 89 -7.54 18.30 11.80
CA ARG A 89 -8.05 17.25 12.69
C ARG A 89 -8.96 16.26 11.95
N GLY A 90 -8.80 14.98 12.24
CA GLY A 90 -9.61 13.90 11.66
C GLY A 90 -8.87 12.59 11.51
N THR A 91 -9.58 11.60 10.99
CA THR A 91 -9.05 10.26 10.70
C THR A 91 -8.76 10.13 9.22
N TYR A 92 -7.58 9.64 8.88
CA TYR A 92 -7.06 9.53 7.53
C TYR A 92 -6.57 8.11 7.25
N ARG A 93 -6.50 7.76 5.96
CA ARG A 93 -5.81 6.57 5.44
C ARG A 93 -5.22 6.88 4.08
N VAL A 94 -4.30 6.04 3.62
CA VAL A 94 -3.78 6.07 2.26
C VAL A 94 -4.28 4.84 1.51
N VAL A 95 -4.76 5.04 0.29
CA VAL A 95 -5.02 3.98 -0.67
C VAL A 95 -4.00 4.10 -1.78
N ALA A 96 -3.24 3.03 -2.04
CA ALA A 96 -2.30 3.00 -3.15
C ALA A 96 -2.88 2.23 -4.35
N LEU A 97 -2.43 2.58 -5.55
CA LEU A 97 -2.50 1.79 -6.76
C LEU A 97 -1.06 1.53 -7.21
N ILE A 98 -0.68 0.27 -7.24
CA ILE A 98 0.69 -0.16 -7.48
C ILE A 98 0.71 -1.05 -8.71
N LYS A 99 1.64 -0.80 -9.62
CA LYS A 99 1.82 -1.58 -10.85
C LYS A 99 3.29 -1.93 -11.07
N ALA A 100 3.54 -3.15 -11.54
CA ALA A 100 4.82 -3.59 -12.07
C ALA A 100 4.56 -4.61 -13.19
N GLY A 101 5.14 -4.41 -14.38
CA GLY A 101 4.76 -5.22 -15.54
C GLY A 101 3.27 -5.06 -15.86
N THR A 102 2.55 -6.18 -15.93
CA THR A 102 1.08 -6.22 -16.07
C THR A 102 0.35 -6.45 -14.75
N GLU A 103 1.07 -6.61 -13.63
CA GLU A 103 0.47 -6.86 -12.32
C GLU A 103 0.08 -5.55 -11.63
N SER A 104 -1.07 -5.58 -10.93
CA SER A 104 -1.59 -4.45 -10.17
C SER A 104 -2.03 -4.88 -8.76
N LYS A 105 -1.79 -4.03 -7.76
CA LYS A 105 -2.24 -4.19 -6.35
C LYS A 105 -2.75 -2.87 -5.80
N SER A 106 -3.64 -2.94 -4.81
CA SER A 106 -4.22 -1.75 -4.18
C SER A 106 -4.20 -1.83 -2.64
N PRO A 107 -3.03 -1.78 -1.98
CA PRO A 107 -2.98 -1.83 -0.53
C PRO A 107 -3.56 -0.56 0.10
N ILE A 108 -4.03 -0.70 1.33
CA ILE A 108 -4.58 0.38 2.15
C ILE A 108 -3.74 0.45 3.43
N SER A 109 -3.34 1.65 3.84
CA SER A 109 -2.62 1.85 5.10
C SER A 109 -3.53 1.59 6.30
N ALA A 110 -2.94 1.46 7.48
CA ALA A 110 -3.70 1.62 8.72
C ALA A 110 -4.31 3.03 8.80
N GLU A 111 -5.44 3.16 9.50
CA GLU A 111 -6.04 4.46 9.81
C GLU A 111 -5.16 5.23 10.81
N ARG A 112 -5.06 6.56 10.65
CA ARG A 112 -4.36 7.46 11.58
C ARG A 112 -5.27 8.62 11.93
N THR A 113 -5.34 8.96 13.22
CA THR A 113 -6.20 10.06 13.69
C THR A 113 -5.34 11.16 14.26
N TYR A 114 -5.46 12.35 13.68
CA TYR A 114 -4.87 13.58 14.18
C TYR A 114 -5.88 14.31 15.08
N LYS A 115 -5.49 14.54 16.34
CA LYS A 115 -6.37 15.01 17.42
C LYS A 115 -6.07 16.42 17.91
N SER A 116 -5.05 17.13 17.42
CA SER A 116 -4.62 18.40 18.03
C SER A 116 -3.97 19.32 17.02
#